data_AF-A0A158FVT5-F1
#
_entry.id   AF-A0A158FVT5-F1
#
_cell.length_a   1.000
_cell.length_b   1.000
_cell.length_c   1.000
_cell.angle_alpha   90.00
_cell.angle_beta   90.00
_cell.angle_gamma   90.00
#
_symmetry.space_group_name_H-M   'P 1'
#
loop_
_entity.id
_entity.type
_entity.pdbx_description
1 polymer ?
#
loop_
_entity_poly.entity_id
_entity_poly.type
_entity_poly.pdbx_seq_one_letter_code
_entity_poly.pdbx_strand_id
1 'polypeptide(L)' 'MHRVKLEHNDDCTLDPADPYLAMRGSLFIDGHEAGWWEQRRDGTWKAHIKHIALDIVEPSRERLIERLARDA' A
#
# COMPACT_ATOMS: atom_id res chain seq x y z
N MET A 1 6.42 13.07 11.21
CA MET A 1 5.27 12.42 10.54
C MET A 1 5.43 12.67 9.06
N HIS A 2 5.57 11.60 8.30
CA HIS A 2 5.72 11.66 6.85
C HIS A 2 4.37 11.82 6.16
N ARG A 3 4.36 12.50 5.01
CA ARG A 3 3.17 12.63 4.18
C ARG A 3 3.03 11.39 3.31
N VAL A 4 2.07 10.54 3.62
CA VAL A 4 1.79 9.31 2.88
C VAL A 4 0.67 9.53 1.86
N LYS A 5 0.87 9.07 0.63
CA LYS A 5 -0.17 9.02 -0.42
C LYS A 5 -0.23 7.60 -1.00
N LEU A 6 -1.41 7.02 -0.98
CA LEU A 6 -1.74 5.78 -1.67
C LEU A 6 -2.47 6.16 -2.96
N GLU A 7 -1.79 6.08 -4.09
CA GLU A 7 -2.35 6.41 -5.40
C GLU A 7 -2.85 5.13 -6.07
N HIS A 8 -4.11 5.11 -6.51
CA HIS A 8 -4.65 4.01 -7.30
C HIS A 8 -4.12 4.08 -8.72
N ASN A 9 -3.66 2.96 -9.26
CA ASN A 9 -3.25 2.88 -10.67
C ASN A 9 -4.31 2.06 -11.43
N ASP A 10 -5.11 2.71 -12.28
CA ASP A 10 -6.19 2.07 -13.06
C ASP A 10 -5.64 1.03 -14.06
N ASP A 11 -4.36 1.13 -14.43
CA ASP A 11 -3.69 0.25 -15.41
C ASP A 11 -3.34 -1.13 -14.85
N CYS A 12 -3.62 -1.39 -13.58
CA CYS A 12 -3.29 -2.64 -12.93
C CYS A 12 -4.41 -3.66 -13.07
N THR A 13 -4.41 -4.44 -14.15
CA THR A 13 -5.16 -5.71 -14.20
C THR A 13 -4.79 -6.52 -12.96
N LEU A 14 -5.78 -6.75 -12.10
CA LEU A 14 -5.61 -7.58 -10.90
C LEU A 14 -5.19 -8.97 -11.34
N ASP A 15 -4.21 -9.55 -10.64
CA ASP A 15 -3.75 -10.89 -10.97
C ASP A 15 -4.89 -11.89 -10.75
N PRO A 16 -5.38 -12.59 -11.79
CA PRO A 16 -6.44 -13.58 -11.63
C PRO A 16 -6.01 -14.77 -10.75
N ALA A 17 -4.70 -14.99 -10.56
CA ALA A 17 -4.17 -15.99 -9.65
C ALA A 17 -4.23 -15.55 -8.17
N ASP A 18 -4.45 -14.26 -7.89
CA ASP A 18 -4.65 -13.72 -6.54
C ASP A 18 -6.10 -13.25 -6.36
N PRO A 19 -7.04 -14.15 -6.00
CA PRO A 19 -8.45 -13.81 -5.86
C PRO A 19 -8.72 -12.89 -4.67
N TYR A 20 -7.74 -12.68 -3.77
CA TYR A 20 -7.87 -11.83 -2.60
C TYR A 20 -7.44 -10.39 -2.87
N LEU A 21 -6.72 -10.12 -3.96
CA LEU A 21 -6.39 -8.76 -4.35
C LEU A 21 -7.65 -8.04 -4.88
N ALA A 22 -8.00 -6.93 -4.23
CA ALA A 22 -9.15 -6.11 -4.63
C ALA A 22 -8.69 -4.90 -5.45
N MET A 23 -7.68 -4.18 -4.98
CA MET A 23 -7.13 -2.99 -5.61
C MET A 23 -5.63 -2.89 -5.30
N ARG A 24 -4.87 -2.20 -6.14
CA ARG A 24 -3.47 -1.88 -5.85
C ARG A 24 -3.08 -0.54 -6.45
N GLY A 25 -1.93 -0.03 -6.05
CA GLY A 25 -1.33 1.11 -6.72
C GLY A 25 -0.01 1.54 -6.10
N SER A 26 0.42 2.74 -6.45
CA SER A 26 1.73 3.28 -6.03
C SER A 26 1.66 3.91 -4.65
N LEU A 27 2.70 3.64 -3.84
CA LEU A 27 2.91 4.24 -2.53
C LEU A 27 3.91 5.39 -2.67
N PHE A 28 3.54 6.56 -2.19
CA PHE A 28 4.41 7.72 -2.07
C PHE A 28 4.56 8.15 -0.62
N ILE A 29 5.79 8.49 -0.24
CA ILE A 29 6.15 9.02 1.08
C ILE A 29 6.92 10.31 0.83
N ASP A 30 6.43 11.41 1.40
CA ASP A 30 6.94 12.77 1.17
C ASP A 30 7.03 13.17 -0.31
N GLY A 31 6.12 12.64 -1.13
CA GLY A 31 6.08 12.90 -2.56
C GLY A 31 7.05 12.05 -3.39
N HIS A 32 7.84 11.18 -2.76
CA HIS A 32 8.73 10.24 -3.43
C HIS A 32 8.07 8.87 -3.52
N GLU A 33 8.19 8.22 -4.69
CA GLU A 33 7.73 6.84 -4.86
C GLU A 33 8.54 5.92 -3.94
N ALA A 34 7.86 5.28 -2.99
CA ALA A 34 8.45 4.45 -1.94
C ALA A 34 8.13 2.95 -2.11
N GLY A 35 7.20 2.60 -3.00
CA GLY A 35 6.83 1.22 -3.31
C GLY A 35 5.39 1.11 -3.79
N TRP A 36 4.67 0.10 -3.32
CA TRP A 36 3.29 -0.16 -3.72
C TRP A 36 2.39 -0.49 -2.52
N TRP A 37 1.08 -0.42 -2.74
CA TRP A 37 0.08 -0.84 -1.77
C TRP A 37 -0.98 -1.73 -2.41
N GLU A 38 -1.65 -2.50 -1.59
CA GLU A 38 -2.74 -3.39 -1.97
C GLU A 38 -3.88 -3.28 -0.96
N GLN A 39 -5.11 -3.25 -1.46
CA GLN A 39 -6.30 -3.55 -0.69
C GLN A 39 -6.70 -4.99 -0.97
N ARG A 40 -6.96 -5.74 0.09
CA ARG A 40 -7.41 -7.12 0.04
C ARG A 40 -8.92 -7.21 0.27
N ARG A 41 -9.55 -8.26 -0.28
CA ARG A 41 -11.01 -8.49 -0.16
C ARG A 41 -11.47 -8.81 1.27
N ASP A 42 -10.55 -9.24 2.13
CA ASP A 42 -10.79 -9.45 3.57
C ASP A 42 -10.79 -8.12 4.36
N GLY A 43 -10.57 -6.98 3.69
CA GLY A 43 -10.52 -5.65 4.28
C GLY A 43 -9.13 -5.21 4.71
N THR A 44 -8.12 -6.09 4.67
CA THR A 44 -6.75 -5.73 5.03
C THR A 44 -6.07 -4.88 3.95
N TRP A 45 -5.11 -4.09 4.40
CA TRP A 45 -4.31 -3.21 3.57
C TRP A 45 -2.84 -3.56 3.75
N LYS A 46 -2.13 -3.75 2.64
CA LYS A 46 -0.70 -4.05 2.62
C LYS A 46 0.05 -2.92 1.93
N ALA A 47 1.21 -2.55 2.48
CA ALA A 47 2.21 -1.75 1.79
C ALA A 47 3.52 -2.54 1.67
N HIS A 48 4.18 -2.42 0.54
CA HIS A 48 5.56 -2.86 0.35
C HIS A 48 6.45 -1.64 0.18
N ILE A 49 7.45 -1.52 1.05
CA ILE A 49 8.43 -0.44 1.01
C ILE A 49 9.67 -0.93 0.27
N LYS A 50 9.89 -0.41 -0.93
CA LYS A 50 10.91 -0.88 -1.88
C LYS A 50 12.33 -0.74 -1.33
N HIS A 51 12.64 0.35 -0.63
CA HIS A 51 14.01 0.66 -0.22
C HIS A 51 14.54 -0.22 0.92
N ILE A 52 13.64 -0.75 1.76
CA ILE A 52 13.98 -1.66 2.88
C ILE A 52 13.39 -3.06 2.70
N ALA A 53 12.76 -3.34 1.56
CA ALA A 53 12.08 -4.61 1.27
C ALA A 53 11.14 -5.08 2.39
N LEU A 54 10.41 -4.15 3.00
CA LEU A 54 9.54 -4.41 4.14
C LEU A 54 8.07 -4.43 3.71
N ASP A 55 7.36 -5.47 4.14
CA ASP A 55 5.90 -5.54 4.04
C ASP A 55 5.26 -5.13 5.37
N ILE A 56 4.29 -4.22 5.29
CA ILE A 56 3.45 -3.81 6.41
C ILE A 56 2.00 -4.13 6.07
N VAL A 57 1.32 -4.82 6.98
CA VAL A 57 -0.09 -5.18 6.84
C VAL A 57 -0.88 -4.59 8.01
N GLU A 58 -1.98 -3.94 7.71
CA GLU A 58 -2.87 -3.30 8.68
C GLU A 58 -4.34 -3.60 8.35
N PRO A 59 -5.25 -3.55 9.34
CA PRO A 59 -6.65 -3.92 9.15
C PRO A 59 -7.47 -2.83 8.43
N SER A 60 -6.90 -1.65 8.20
CA SER A 60 -7.56 -0.58 7.45
C SER A 60 -6.55 0.33 6.76
N ARG A 61 -7.04 1.09 5.78
CA ARG A 61 -6.27 2.11 5.07
C ARG A 61 -5.68 3.15 6.01
N GLU A 62 -6.47 3.62 6.96
CA GLU A 62 -6.10 4.66 7.92
C GLU A 62 -4.98 4.17 8.83
N ARG A 63 -5.07 2.93 9.32
CA ARG A 63 -4.02 2.30 10.14
C ARG A 63 -2.72 2.12 9.35
N LEU A 64 -2.82 1.71 8.09
CA LEU A 64 -1.65 1.61 7.21
C LEU A 64 -0.98 2.97 7.03
N ILE A 65 -1.75 4.02 6.73
CA ILE A 65 -1.23 5.39 6.58
C ILE A 65 -0.61 5.90 7.88
N GLU A 66 -1.28 5.70 9.02
CA GLU A 66 -0.78 6.11 10.34
C GLU A 66 0.56 5.45 10.65
N ARG A 67 0.66 4.14 10.42
CA ARG A 67 1.89 3.37 10.65
C ARG A 67 3.02 3.81 9.72
N LEU A 68 2.74 3.95 8.43
CA LEU A 68 3.73 4.45 7.45
C LEU A 68 4.18 5.88 7.79
N ALA A 69 3.28 6.76 8.21
CA ALA A 69 3.63 8.14 8.57
C ALA A 69 4.54 8.23 9.80
N ARG A 70 4.54 7.19 10.65
CA ARG A 70 5.37 7.09 11.87
C ARG A 70 6.70 6.39 11.62
N ASP A 71 6.70 5.32 10.82
CA ASP A 71 7.80 4.37 10.72
C ASP A 71 8.66 4.55 9.44
N ALA A 72 8.19 5.33 8.46
CA ALA A 72 8.89 5.59 7.19
C ALA A 72 10.01 6.63 7.28
#